data_AF-A0A6B3DXD6-F1
#
_entry.id   AF-A0A6B3DXD6-F1
#
_cell.length_a   1.000
_cell.length_b   1.000
_cell.length_c   1.000
_cell.angle_alpha   90.00
_cell.angle_beta   90.00
_cell.angle_gamma   90.00
#
_symmetry.space_group_name_H-M   'P 1'
#
loop_
_entity.id
_entity.type
_entity.pdbx_description
1 polymer ?
#
loop_
_entity_poly.entity_id
_entity_poly.type
_entity_poly.pdbx_seq_one_letter_code
_entity_poly.pdbx_strand_id
1 'polypeptide(L)'
;MTDYQQRFNASAESIRTDFQRNLEAVRNRRDLNTQARQTAIARAYAKARDGLNGIRQQEADYVTRQRNYLERKLFGNTDDIHGTNAVSSRDARERAAKLTTPDEAAQAYNRAQRDGDTALARAIAAQAADYAASVGAAPGWEHIVRHYAGSRPGLADAHKELAELREPGLGFDFRYVLPKPSELGRMGDHQVDQLVRSSLTIHGDGPTAA
;
A
#
# COMPACT_ATOMS: atom_id res chain seq x y z
N MET A 1 -6.96 3.81 -13.80
CA MET A 1 -5.71 3.93 -13.01
C MET A 1 -5.76 5.28 -12.34
N THR A 2 -5.72 5.32 -11.01
CA THR A 2 -5.86 6.57 -10.24
C THR A 2 -4.59 7.43 -10.34
N ASP A 3 -4.68 8.74 -10.06
CA ASP A 3 -3.54 9.66 -10.10
C ASP A 3 -2.39 9.21 -9.18
N TYR A 4 -2.70 8.75 -7.96
CA TYR A 4 -1.67 8.26 -7.04
C TYR A 4 -0.93 7.02 -7.60
N GLN A 5 -1.64 6.09 -8.25
CA GLN A 5 -1.03 4.90 -8.87
C GLN A 5 -0.05 5.31 -9.97
N GLN A 6 -0.41 6.31 -10.78
CA GLN A 6 0.47 6.84 -11.83
C GLN A 6 1.76 7.39 -11.23
N ARG A 7 1.69 8.13 -10.12
CA ARG A 7 2.86 8.72 -9.46
C ARG A 7 3.82 7.67 -8.89
N PHE A 8 3.32 6.64 -8.22
CA PHE A 8 4.16 5.55 -7.71
C PHE A 8 4.75 4.71 -8.85
N ASN A 9 3.97 4.44 -9.90
CA ASN A 9 4.46 3.73 -11.08
C ASN A 9 5.57 4.51 -11.80
N ALA A 10 5.41 5.82 -11.99
CA ALA A 10 6.42 6.68 -12.60
C ALA A 10 7.71 6.72 -11.76
N SER A 11 7.58 6.75 -10.43
CA SER A 11 8.73 6.71 -9.52
C SER A 11 9.49 5.39 -9.61
N ALA A 12 8.78 4.27 -9.62
CA ALA A 12 9.39 2.94 -9.79
C ALA A 12 10.10 2.82 -11.16
N GLU A 13 9.49 3.34 -12.23
CA GLU A 13 10.07 3.31 -13.57
C GLU A 13 11.32 4.19 -13.70
N SER A 14 11.33 5.34 -13.04
CA SER A 14 12.54 6.19 -12.95
C SER A 14 13.69 5.43 -12.31
N ILE A 15 13.45 4.70 -11.21
CA ILE A 15 14.48 3.91 -10.53
C ILE A 15 15.02 2.81 -11.45
N ARG A 16 14.16 2.13 -12.21
CA ARG A 16 14.59 1.12 -13.20
C ARG A 16 15.42 1.72 -14.33
N THR A 17 14.99 2.86 -14.85
CA THR A 17 15.67 3.56 -15.94
C THR A 17 17.08 3.99 -15.50
N ASP A 18 17.18 4.58 -14.30
CA ASP A 18 18.47 4.97 -13.73
C ASP A 18 19.36 3.76 -13.44
N PHE A 19 18.78 2.66 -12.97
CA PHE A 19 19.50 1.41 -12.76
C PHE A 19 20.07 0.85 -14.08
N GLN A 20 19.26 0.77 -15.14
CA GLN A 20 19.70 0.29 -16.45
C GLN A 20 20.83 1.15 -17.01
N ARG A 21 20.70 2.48 -16.94
CA ARG A 21 21.74 3.42 -17.36
C ARG A 21 23.05 3.22 -16.59
N ASN A 22 22.96 3.08 -15.27
CA ASN A 22 24.13 2.85 -14.42
C ASN A 22 24.78 1.49 -14.70
N LEU A 23 23.97 0.46 -14.94
CA LEU A 23 24.44 -0.88 -15.28
C LEU A 23 25.23 -0.87 -16.60
N GLU A 24 24.70 -0.21 -17.63
CA GLU A 24 25.40 -0.05 -18.92
C GLU A 24 26.68 0.77 -18.77
N ALA A 25 26.65 1.86 -18.00
CA ALA A 25 27.85 2.65 -17.73
C ALA A 25 28.96 1.81 -17.07
N VAL A 26 28.62 0.99 -16.08
CA VAL A 26 29.58 0.08 -15.42
C VAL A 26 30.08 -1.01 -16.38
N ARG A 27 29.22 -1.55 -17.25
CA ARG A 27 29.63 -2.54 -18.27
C ARG A 27 30.61 -1.96 -19.29
N ASN A 28 30.50 -0.68 -19.62
CA ASN A 28 31.36 -0.03 -20.61
C ASN A 28 32.70 0.48 -20.04
N ARG A 29 32.88 0.47 -18.72
CA ARG A 29 34.13 0.86 -18.06
C ARG A 29 35.24 -0.15 -18.35
N ARG A 30 36.36 0.33 -18.89
CA ARG A 30 37.55 -0.49 -19.23
C ARG A 30 38.59 -0.54 -18.10
N ASP A 31 38.51 0.38 -17.16
CA ASP A 31 39.40 0.53 -16.01
C ASP A 31 39.07 -0.43 -14.85
N LEU A 32 37.92 -1.11 -14.92
CA LEU A 32 37.46 -2.05 -13.90
C LEU A 32 37.83 -3.49 -14.25
N ASN A 33 38.53 -4.16 -13.32
CA ASN A 33 38.67 -5.61 -13.35
C ASN A 33 37.32 -6.31 -13.05
N THR A 34 37.26 -7.63 -13.22
CA THR A 34 36.03 -8.42 -13.05
C THR A 34 35.39 -8.25 -11.66
N GLN A 35 36.19 -8.28 -10.58
CA GLN A 35 35.69 -8.17 -9.22
C GLN A 35 35.16 -6.74 -8.92
N ALA A 36 35.89 -5.73 -9.38
CA ALA A 36 35.51 -4.33 -9.25
C ALA A 36 34.21 -4.02 -10.01
N ARG A 37 34.07 -4.57 -11.23
CA ARG A 37 32.84 -4.51 -12.02
C ARG A 37 31.67 -5.17 -11.31
N GLN A 38 31.86 -6.39 -10.81
CA GLN A 38 30.82 -7.12 -10.06
C GLN A 38 30.36 -6.34 -8.82
N THR A 39 31.30 -5.75 -8.08
CA THR A 39 31.02 -4.91 -6.91
C THR A 39 30.27 -3.64 -7.30
N ALA A 40 30.66 -2.96 -8.38
CA ALA A 40 29.96 -1.79 -8.88
C ALA A 40 28.51 -2.11 -9.32
N ILE A 41 28.31 -3.24 -10.01
CA ILE A 41 26.97 -3.73 -10.39
C ILE A 41 26.15 -4.08 -9.14
N ALA A 42 26.75 -4.76 -8.15
CA ALA A 42 26.09 -5.09 -6.89
C ALA A 42 25.60 -3.82 -6.16
N ARG A 43 26.42 -2.76 -6.12
CA ARG A 43 26.05 -1.46 -5.54
C ARG A 43 24.90 -0.78 -6.29
N ALA A 44 24.95 -0.78 -7.62
CA ALA A 44 23.87 -0.23 -8.43
C ALA A 44 22.55 -1.00 -8.23
N TYR A 45 22.63 -2.33 -8.19
CA TYR A 45 21.47 -3.19 -7.97
C TYR A 45 20.88 -3.01 -6.57
N ALA A 46 21.70 -3.05 -5.51
CA ALA A 46 21.25 -2.86 -4.14
C ALA A 46 20.55 -1.50 -3.96
N LYS A 47 21.16 -0.42 -4.47
CA LYS A 47 20.55 0.92 -4.44
C LYS A 47 19.17 0.95 -5.10
N ALA A 48 19.04 0.34 -6.29
CA ALA A 48 17.79 0.32 -7.02
C ALA A 48 16.72 -0.56 -6.36
N ARG A 49 17.12 -1.74 -5.85
CA ARG A 49 16.26 -2.64 -5.06
C ARG A 49 15.72 -1.92 -3.83
N ASP A 50 16.60 -1.30 -3.05
CA ASP A 50 16.23 -0.61 -1.82
C ASP A 50 15.34 0.61 -2.11
N GLY A 51 15.60 1.32 -3.22
CA GLY A 51 14.73 2.37 -3.73
C GLY A 51 13.32 1.88 -4.06
N LEU A 52 13.19 0.78 -4.80
CA LEU A 52 11.89 0.18 -5.13
C LEU A 52 11.14 -0.31 -3.89
N ASN A 53 11.84 -0.91 -2.93
CA ASN A 53 11.26 -1.28 -1.64
C ASN A 53 10.78 -0.04 -0.87
N GLY A 54 11.53 1.06 -0.90
CA GLY A 54 11.13 2.34 -0.32
C GLY A 54 9.85 2.90 -0.95
N ILE A 55 9.74 2.89 -2.28
CA ILE A 55 8.52 3.32 -3.00
C ILE A 55 7.34 2.43 -2.62
N ARG A 56 7.53 1.10 -2.54
CA ARG A 56 6.49 0.17 -2.10
C ARG A 56 5.98 0.52 -0.71
N GLN A 57 6.88 0.79 0.24
CA GLN A 57 6.49 1.17 1.60
C GLN A 57 5.74 2.51 1.60
N GLN A 58 6.20 3.49 0.82
CA GLN A 58 5.52 4.78 0.71
C GLN A 58 4.10 4.66 0.11
N GLU A 59 3.90 3.80 -0.90
CA GLU A 59 2.58 3.50 -1.45
C GLU A 59 1.70 2.84 -0.39
N ALA A 60 2.23 1.88 0.37
CA ALA A 60 1.50 1.21 1.45
C ALA A 60 1.05 2.22 2.52
N ASP A 61 1.97 3.04 3.00
CA ASP A 61 1.67 4.07 4.00
C ASP A 61 0.67 5.10 3.48
N TYR A 62 0.77 5.48 2.20
CA TYR A 62 -0.20 6.37 1.56
C TYR A 62 -1.59 5.75 1.53
N VAL A 63 -1.71 4.50 1.08
CA VAL A 63 -2.99 3.79 1.00
C VAL A 63 -3.60 3.64 2.39
N THR A 64 -2.81 3.26 3.41
CA THR A 64 -3.29 3.17 4.79
C THR A 64 -3.80 4.51 5.31
N ARG A 65 -3.05 5.61 5.10
CA ARG A 65 -3.49 6.95 5.52
C ARG A 65 -4.77 7.38 4.79
N GLN A 66 -4.84 7.15 3.48
CA GLN A 66 -5.98 7.54 2.68
C GLN A 66 -7.22 6.73 3.05
N ARG A 67 -7.08 5.42 3.28
CA ARG A 67 -8.14 4.58 3.80
C ARG A 67 -8.67 5.11 5.14
N ASN A 68 -7.79 5.31 6.11
CA ASN A 68 -8.18 5.82 7.43
C ASN A 68 -8.89 7.18 7.35
N TYR A 69 -8.47 8.04 6.42
CA TYR A 69 -9.12 9.33 6.17
C TYR A 69 -10.53 9.15 5.58
N LEU A 70 -10.68 8.31 4.55
CA LEU A 70 -11.95 8.05 3.89
C LEU A 70 -12.94 7.32 4.79
N GLU A 71 -12.49 6.33 5.55
CA GLU A 71 -13.30 5.64 6.56
C GLU A 71 -13.77 6.59 7.66
N ARG A 72 -12.90 7.50 8.13
CA ARG A 72 -13.30 8.54 9.07
C ARG A 72 -14.32 9.49 8.45
N LYS A 73 -14.19 9.82 7.17
CA LYS A 73 -15.16 10.66 6.46
C LYS A 73 -16.52 9.96 6.28
N LEU A 74 -16.52 8.65 6.03
CA LEU A 74 -17.73 7.84 5.83
C LEU A 74 -18.43 7.50 7.14
N PHE A 75 -17.67 7.02 8.13
CA PHE A 75 -18.17 6.37 9.33
C PHE A 75 -17.80 7.10 10.63
N GLY A 76 -17.01 8.16 10.55
CA GLY A 76 -16.66 8.98 11.70
C GLY A 76 -17.85 9.77 12.24
N ASN A 77 -17.68 10.25 13.47
CA ASN A 77 -18.60 11.19 14.08
C ASN A 77 -18.30 12.58 13.51
N THR A 78 -19.23 13.13 12.72
CA THR A 78 -19.15 14.49 12.15
C THR A 78 -19.62 15.58 13.11
N ASP A 79 -20.40 15.20 14.12
CA ASP A 79 -20.97 16.13 15.09
C ASP A 79 -20.11 16.13 16.35
N ASP A 80 -19.91 17.31 16.95
CA ASP A 80 -19.22 17.46 18.23
C ASP A 80 -19.79 16.47 19.25
N ILE A 81 -18.96 15.52 19.66
CA ILE A 81 -19.36 14.45 20.56
C ILE A 81 -19.52 15.05 21.96
N HIS A 82 -20.71 15.56 22.26
CA HIS A 82 -21.13 15.84 23.62
C HIS A 82 -21.52 14.54 24.34
N GLY A 83 -21.39 14.49 25.67
CA GLY A 83 -21.36 13.24 26.46
C GLY A 83 -22.49 12.23 26.19
N THR A 84 -23.71 12.67 25.93
CA THR A 84 -24.85 11.80 25.58
C THR A 84 -24.68 11.12 24.21
N ASN A 85 -24.18 11.84 23.21
CA ASN A 85 -23.94 11.31 21.87
C ASN A 85 -22.78 10.29 21.85
N ALA A 86 -21.82 10.41 22.78
CA ALA A 86 -20.73 9.45 22.93
C ALA A 86 -21.23 8.06 23.33
N VAL A 87 -22.14 8.00 24.32
CA VAL A 87 -22.69 6.75 24.84
C VAL A 87 -23.55 6.06 23.79
N SER A 88 -24.45 6.79 23.11
CA SER A 88 -25.25 6.25 22.02
C SER A 88 -24.38 5.73 20.86
N SER A 89 -23.31 6.45 20.52
CA SER A 89 -22.35 6.01 19.49
C SER A 89 -21.62 4.73 19.90
N ARG A 90 -21.35 4.53 21.19
CA ARG A 90 -20.74 3.29 21.70
C ARG A 90 -21.72 2.12 21.64
N ASP A 91 -22.95 2.30 22.16
CA ASP A 91 -23.99 1.27 22.12
C ASP A 91 -24.29 0.84 20.68
N ALA A 92 -24.40 1.80 19.76
CA ALA A 92 -24.56 1.54 18.33
C ALA A 92 -23.46 0.63 17.76
N ARG A 93 -22.18 0.88 18.11
CA ARG A 93 -21.05 0.04 17.68
C ARG A 93 -21.12 -1.36 18.28
N GLU A 94 -21.41 -1.46 19.58
CA GLU A 94 -21.53 -2.75 20.26
C GLU A 94 -22.70 -3.60 19.72
N ARG A 95 -23.79 -2.95 19.29
CA ARG A 95 -24.92 -3.62 18.63
C ARG A 95 -24.58 -4.03 17.19
N ALA A 96 -23.90 -3.17 16.43
CA ALA A 96 -23.49 -3.49 15.07
C ALA A 96 -22.48 -4.65 15.02
N ALA A 97 -21.54 -4.71 15.97
CA ALA A 97 -20.54 -5.78 16.06
C ALA A 97 -21.13 -7.18 16.26
N LYS A 98 -22.40 -7.29 16.68
CA LYS A 98 -23.11 -8.58 16.84
C LYS A 98 -23.70 -9.09 15.53
N LEU A 99 -23.74 -8.27 14.48
CA LEU A 99 -24.30 -8.63 13.18
C LEU A 99 -23.22 -9.34 12.37
N THR A 100 -23.39 -10.64 12.16
CA THR A 100 -22.37 -11.48 11.50
C THR A 100 -22.77 -11.94 10.11
N THR A 101 -24.02 -11.69 9.71
CA THR A 101 -24.53 -12.01 8.38
C THR A 101 -25.03 -10.77 7.64
N PRO A 102 -24.91 -10.72 6.30
CA PRO A 102 -25.39 -9.59 5.52
C PRO A 102 -26.90 -9.35 5.67
N ASP A 103 -27.70 -10.42 5.77
CA ASP A 103 -29.16 -10.31 5.83
C ASP A 103 -29.62 -9.69 7.16
N GLU A 104 -29.05 -10.15 8.28
CA GLU A 104 -29.31 -9.55 9.60
C GLU A 104 -28.90 -8.08 9.63
N ALA A 105 -27.73 -7.77 9.06
CA ALA A 105 -27.23 -6.42 8.98
C ALA A 105 -28.12 -5.51 8.12
N ALA A 106 -28.58 -5.98 6.97
CA ALA A 106 -29.49 -5.24 6.09
C ALA A 106 -30.85 -4.98 6.77
N GLN A 107 -31.41 -5.96 7.47
CA GLN A 107 -32.65 -5.77 8.22
C GLN A 107 -32.48 -4.77 9.37
N ALA A 108 -31.38 -4.86 10.12
CA ALA A 108 -31.07 -3.93 11.20
C ALA A 108 -30.84 -2.51 10.66
N TYR A 109 -30.16 -2.38 9.53
CA TYR A 109 -29.92 -1.12 8.83
C TYR A 109 -31.24 -0.46 8.40
N ASN A 110 -32.12 -1.22 7.75
CA ASN A 110 -33.43 -0.71 7.29
C ASN A 110 -34.35 -0.31 8.46
N ARG A 111 -34.24 -0.97 9.62
CA ARG A 111 -34.93 -0.53 10.85
C ARG A 111 -34.35 0.79 11.35
N ALA A 112 -33.03 0.87 11.51
CA ALA A 112 -32.36 2.09 11.96
C ALA A 112 -32.69 3.30 11.06
N GLN A 113 -32.74 3.12 9.74
CA GLN A 113 -33.15 4.17 8.82
C GLN A 113 -34.61 4.63 9.01
N ARG A 114 -35.55 3.69 9.21
CA ARG A 114 -36.96 4.02 9.47
C ARG A 114 -37.16 4.75 10.80
N ASP A 115 -36.37 4.38 11.81
CA ASP A 115 -36.45 4.95 13.15
C ASP A 115 -35.67 6.27 13.27
N GLY A 116 -34.93 6.68 12.24
CA GLY A 116 -34.06 7.86 12.26
C GLY A 116 -32.80 7.69 13.12
N ASP A 117 -32.44 6.46 13.51
CA ASP A 117 -31.25 6.15 14.30
C ASP A 117 -29.99 6.19 13.41
N THR A 118 -29.51 7.40 13.20
CA THR A 118 -28.32 7.65 12.36
C THR A 118 -27.04 7.07 12.95
N ALA A 119 -26.95 6.96 14.29
CA ALA A 119 -25.79 6.41 14.98
C ALA A 119 -25.69 4.90 14.74
N LEU A 120 -26.80 4.17 14.89
CA LEU A 120 -26.86 2.74 14.59
C LEU A 120 -26.70 2.46 13.10
N ALA A 121 -27.38 3.21 12.22
CA ALA A 121 -27.24 3.03 10.78
C ALA A 121 -25.77 3.20 10.31
N ARG A 122 -25.05 4.18 10.88
CA ARG A 122 -23.62 4.40 10.63
C ARG A 122 -22.75 3.28 11.18
N ALA A 123 -23.02 2.81 12.40
CA ALA A 123 -22.26 1.71 12.99
C ALA A 123 -22.42 0.41 12.19
N ILE A 124 -23.64 0.11 11.70
CA ILE A 124 -23.90 -1.04 10.84
C ILE A 124 -23.17 -0.90 9.50
N ALA A 125 -23.19 0.29 8.89
CA ALA A 125 -22.46 0.53 7.65
C ALA A 125 -20.93 0.39 7.81
N ALA A 126 -20.38 0.83 8.95
CA ALA A 126 -18.97 0.64 9.28
C ALA A 126 -18.61 -0.84 9.41
N GLN A 127 -19.39 -1.60 10.18
CA GLN A 127 -19.21 -3.05 10.32
C GLN A 127 -19.33 -3.77 8.96
N ALA A 128 -20.26 -3.33 8.12
CA ALA A 128 -20.43 -3.88 6.78
C ALA A 128 -19.21 -3.61 5.89
N ALA A 129 -18.57 -2.45 6.01
CA ALA A 129 -17.34 -2.13 5.30
C ALA A 129 -16.17 -3.03 5.73
N ASP A 130 -16.02 -3.28 7.03
CA ASP A 130 -15.02 -4.21 7.56
C ASP A 130 -15.19 -5.63 7.01
N TYR A 131 -16.44 -6.12 6.96
CA TYR A 131 -16.73 -7.40 6.35
C TYR A 131 -16.51 -7.40 4.83
N ALA A 132 -16.93 -6.35 4.12
CA ALA A 132 -16.78 -6.25 2.67
C ALA A 132 -15.31 -6.24 2.22
N ALA A 133 -14.40 -5.70 3.05
CA ALA A 133 -12.97 -5.71 2.80
C ALA A 133 -12.32 -7.10 2.95
N SER A 134 -13.01 -8.07 3.57
CA SER A 134 -12.49 -9.41 3.78
C SER A 134 -12.49 -10.26 2.50
N VAL A 135 -11.48 -11.10 2.34
CA VAL A 135 -11.39 -12.02 1.20
C VAL A 135 -12.53 -13.01 1.25
N GLY A 136 -13.33 -13.07 0.18
CA GLY A 136 -14.50 -13.97 0.10
C GLY A 136 -15.76 -13.43 0.80
N ALA A 137 -15.80 -12.13 1.11
CA ALA A 137 -16.97 -11.48 1.67
C ALA A 137 -18.24 -11.72 0.82
N ALA A 138 -19.36 -11.96 1.50
CA ALA A 138 -20.65 -12.05 0.84
C ALA A 138 -21.04 -10.69 0.21
N PRO A 139 -21.57 -10.65 -1.02
CA PRO A 139 -21.91 -9.39 -1.72
C PRO A 139 -22.87 -8.49 -0.94
N GLY A 140 -23.71 -9.07 -0.08
CA GLY A 140 -24.68 -8.32 0.73
C GLY A 140 -24.07 -7.24 1.62
N TRP A 141 -22.83 -7.39 2.07
CA TRP A 141 -22.15 -6.38 2.88
C TRP A 141 -21.92 -5.09 2.08
N GLU A 142 -21.39 -5.21 0.87
CA GLU A 142 -21.13 -4.10 -0.05
C GLU A 142 -22.42 -3.32 -0.39
N HIS A 143 -23.55 -4.02 -0.51
CA HIS A 143 -24.85 -3.36 -0.74
C HIS A 143 -25.22 -2.40 0.39
N ILE A 144 -24.98 -2.77 1.66
CA ILE A 144 -25.28 -1.92 2.82
C ILE A 144 -24.40 -0.66 2.78
N VAL A 145 -23.09 -0.83 2.54
CA VAL A 145 -22.15 0.29 2.48
C VAL A 145 -22.54 1.28 1.37
N ARG A 146 -22.87 0.76 0.19
CA ARG A 146 -23.32 1.57 -0.95
C ARG A 146 -24.63 2.32 -0.67
N HIS A 147 -25.61 1.66 -0.05
CA HIS A 147 -26.86 2.30 0.35
C HIS A 147 -26.62 3.42 1.36
N TYR A 148 -25.76 3.20 2.35
CA TYR A 148 -25.38 4.22 3.33
C TYR A 148 -24.70 5.42 2.67
N ALA A 149 -23.70 5.19 1.81
CA ALA A 149 -22.99 6.24 1.11
C ALA A 149 -23.90 7.02 0.14
N GLY A 150 -24.80 6.34 -0.58
CA GLY A 150 -25.74 6.95 -1.52
C GLY A 150 -26.84 7.78 -0.86
N SER A 151 -27.15 7.51 0.41
CA SER A 151 -28.15 8.28 1.17
C SER A 151 -27.68 9.65 1.66
N ARG A 152 -26.39 9.99 1.50
CA ARG A 152 -25.81 11.25 1.99
C ARG A 152 -24.98 11.97 0.92
N PRO A 153 -25.24 13.25 0.64
CA PRO A 153 -24.41 14.06 -0.26
C PRO A 153 -22.95 14.08 0.20
N GLY A 154 -21.99 13.90 -0.71
CA GLY A 154 -20.55 13.95 -0.44
C GLY A 154 -19.92 12.66 0.14
N LEU A 155 -20.72 11.67 0.55
CA LEU A 155 -20.21 10.36 0.97
C LEU A 155 -20.07 9.36 -0.18
N ALA A 156 -20.88 9.50 -1.24
CA ALA A 156 -20.78 8.65 -2.43
C ALA A 156 -19.39 8.72 -3.09
N ASP A 157 -18.79 9.91 -3.18
CA ASP A 157 -17.44 10.09 -3.72
C ASP A 157 -16.38 9.46 -2.82
N ALA A 158 -16.51 9.62 -1.50
CA ALA A 158 -15.59 9.01 -0.53
C ALA A 158 -15.65 7.48 -0.57
N HIS A 159 -16.84 6.91 -0.74
CA HIS A 159 -17.04 5.48 -0.91
C HIS A 159 -16.40 4.97 -2.21
N LYS A 160 -16.64 5.68 -3.32
CA LYS A 160 -16.05 5.35 -4.61
C LYS A 160 -14.52 5.37 -4.54
N GLU A 161 -13.95 6.41 -3.93
CA GLU A 161 -12.52 6.53 -3.74
C GLU A 161 -11.97 5.40 -2.86
N LEU A 162 -12.66 5.04 -1.78
CA LEU A 162 -12.28 3.94 -0.89
C LEU A 162 -12.28 2.60 -1.63
N ALA A 163 -13.29 2.34 -2.48
CA ALA A 163 -13.37 1.13 -3.29
C ALA A 163 -12.28 1.05 -4.38
N GLU A 164 -11.78 2.21 -4.84
CA GLU A 164 -10.68 2.30 -5.82
C GLU A 164 -9.28 2.24 -5.17
N LEU A 165 -9.18 2.35 -3.83
CA LEU A 165 -7.91 2.17 -3.12
C LEU A 165 -7.48 0.71 -3.18
N ARG A 166 -6.35 0.47 -3.82
CA ARG A 166 -5.74 -0.85 -3.94
C ARG A 166 -4.54 -0.94 -3.02
N GLU A 167 -4.51 -1.96 -2.17
CA GLU A 167 -3.30 -2.22 -1.38
C GLU A 167 -2.16 -2.70 -2.27
N PRO A 168 -0.95 -2.13 -2.10
CA PRO A 168 0.23 -2.70 -2.72
C PRO A 168 0.60 -4.02 -2.06
N GLY A 169 0.59 -5.10 -2.86
CA GLY A 169 1.26 -6.35 -2.47
C GLY A 169 0.41 -7.45 -1.85
N LEU A 170 -0.92 -7.49 -2.08
CA LEU A 170 -1.65 -8.75 -2.01
C LEU A 170 -1.24 -9.62 -3.23
N GLY A 171 -0.02 -10.18 -3.20
CA GLY A 171 0.59 -11.01 -4.26
C GLY A 171 1.98 -10.54 -4.74
N PHE A 172 2.53 -11.21 -5.76
CA PHE A 172 3.74 -10.79 -6.47
C PHE A 172 3.47 -9.52 -7.30
N ASP A 173 3.75 -8.35 -6.73
CA ASP A 173 3.66 -7.09 -7.45
C ASP A 173 4.94 -6.82 -8.25
N PHE A 174 4.91 -7.18 -9.54
CA PHE A 174 6.03 -7.00 -10.46
C PHE A 174 6.49 -5.53 -10.58
N ARG A 175 5.65 -4.55 -10.19
CA ARG A 175 6.01 -3.13 -10.18
C ARG A 175 7.16 -2.79 -9.24
N TYR A 176 7.44 -3.63 -8.24
CA TYR A 176 8.53 -3.42 -7.29
C TYR A 176 9.63 -4.47 -7.40
N VAL A 177 9.54 -5.36 -8.39
CA VAL A 177 10.56 -6.37 -8.65
C VAL A 177 11.61 -5.81 -9.62
N LEU A 178 12.87 -5.98 -9.25
CA LEU A 178 14.02 -5.67 -10.10
C LEU A 178 14.69 -6.95 -10.58
N PRO A 179 14.78 -7.19 -11.90
CA PRO A 179 15.50 -8.36 -12.42
C PRO A 179 16.98 -8.27 -12.05
N LYS A 180 17.52 -9.37 -11.55
CA LYS A 180 18.92 -9.47 -11.15
C LYS A 180 19.81 -9.53 -12.40
N PRO A 181 20.87 -8.70 -12.49
CA PRO A 181 21.84 -8.79 -13.57
C PRO A 181 22.55 -10.15 -13.59
N SER A 182 22.88 -10.63 -14.78
CA SER A 182 23.59 -11.90 -14.96
C SER A 182 24.97 -11.92 -14.29
N GLU A 183 25.61 -10.76 -14.12
CA GLU A 183 26.89 -10.59 -13.44
C GLU A 183 26.83 -10.91 -11.93
N LEU A 184 25.64 -10.85 -11.34
CA LEU A 184 25.40 -11.28 -9.96
C LEU A 184 24.98 -12.77 -9.90
N GLY A 185 24.76 -13.41 -11.05
CA GLY A 185 24.46 -14.83 -11.16
C GLY A 185 23.32 -15.29 -10.23
N ARG A 186 23.58 -16.35 -9.47
CA ARG A 186 22.64 -16.92 -8.47
C ARG A 186 22.81 -16.32 -7.07
N MET A 187 23.53 -15.20 -6.92
CA MET A 187 23.76 -14.61 -5.61
C MET A 187 22.45 -14.23 -4.95
N GLY A 188 22.24 -14.67 -3.72
CA GLY A 188 21.16 -14.19 -2.87
C GLY A 188 21.39 -12.73 -2.44
N ASP A 189 20.34 -12.07 -2.01
CA ASP A 189 20.40 -10.64 -1.65
C ASP A 189 21.40 -10.36 -0.53
N HIS A 190 21.53 -11.26 0.45
CA HIS A 190 22.57 -11.19 1.47
C HIS A 190 24.00 -11.22 0.90
N GLN A 191 24.25 -12.03 -0.14
CA GLN A 191 25.57 -12.11 -0.77
C GLN A 191 25.88 -10.85 -1.57
N VAL A 192 24.86 -10.27 -2.22
CA VAL A 192 24.97 -8.95 -2.86
C VAL A 192 25.31 -7.88 -1.83
N ASP A 193 24.64 -7.87 -0.67
CA ASP A 193 24.92 -6.89 0.39
C ASP A 193 26.33 -7.04 0.97
N GLN A 194 26.86 -8.27 1.05
CA GLN A 194 28.26 -8.51 1.40
C GLN A 194 29.23 -7.93 0.36
N LEU A 195 28.95 -8.12 -0.94
CA LEU A 195 29.75 -7.53 -2.02
C LEU A 195 29.73 -6.00 -1.99
N VAL A 196 28.56 -5.39 -1.73
CA VAL A 196 28.42 -3.94 -1.59
C VAL A 196 29.38 -3.36 -0.56
N ARG A 197 29.61 -4.07 0.55
CA ARG A 197 30.50 -3.68 1.66
C ARG A 197 31.99 -3.90 1.35
N SER A 198 32.33 -4.65 0.30
CA SER A 198 33.73 -4.88 -0.09
C SER A 198 34.35 -3.65 -0.77
N SER A 199 35.67 -3.49 -0.66
CA SER A 199 36.43 -2.43 -1.31
C SER A 199 36.54 -2.65 -2.82
N LEU A 200 36.40 -1.58 -3.62
CA LEU A 200 36.65 -1.61 -5.07
C LEU A 200 38.16 -1.52 -5.32
N THR A 201 38.77 -2.58 -5.85
CA THR A 201 40.15 -2.54 -6.33
C THR A 201 40.18 -2.10 -7.79
N ILE A 202 40.63 -0.88 -8.06
CA ILE A 202 40.81 -0.34 -9.42
C ILE A 202 42.20 -0.76 -9.94
N HIS A 203 42.35 -0.97 -11.26
CA HIS A 203 43.69 -1.18 -11.84
C HIS A 203 44.59 0.04 -11.55
N GLY A 204 45.60 -0.14 -10.68
CA GLY A 204 46.55 0.90 -10.31
C GLY A 204 46.89 0.97 -8.81
N ASP A 205 46.02 0.50 -7.92
CA ASP A 205 46.24 0.50 -6.46
C ASP A 205 47.00 -0.75 -5.97
N GLY A 206 48.09 -1.10 -6.66
CA GLY A 206 49.12 -1.93 -6.05
C GLY A 206 49.87 -1.09 -5.00
N PRO A 207 50.31 -1.66 -3.86
CA PRO A 207 51.13 -0.91 -2.93
C PRO A 207 52.35 -0.37 -3.69
N THR A 208 52.51 0.96 -3.69
CA THR A 208 53.80 1.58 -3.98
C THR A 208 54.75 1.05 -2.92
N ALA A 209 55.51 0.02 -3.29
CA ALA A 209 56.61 -0.47 -2.47
C ALA A 209 57.58 0.71 -2.26
N ALA A 210 57.89 0.94 -0.99
CA ALA A 210 58.77 2.00 -0.49
C ALA A 210 60.20 1.89 -1.04
#